data_AF-A0A2T4A5H6-F1
#
_entry.id   AF-A0A2T4A5H6-F1
#
_cell.length_a   1.000
_cell.length_b   1.000
_cell.length_c   1.000
_cell.angle_alpha   90.00
_cell.angle_beta   90.00
_cell.angle_gamma   90.00
#
_symmetry.space_group_name_H-M   'P 1'
#
loop_
_entity.id
_entity.type
_entity.pdbx_description
1 polymer ?
#
loop_
_entity_poly.entity_id
_entity_poly.type
_entity_poly.pdbx_seq_one_letter_code
_entity_poly.pdbx_strand_id
1 'polypeptide(L)'
;MSTTFTKWTDSQGGYSGKVRGNWDAVEQQALAGAKQNVFNALLEESDAAEVHVDTLGKQFFKDHGFKYEWNGHQTNSFTGQHEHVDRDAFGRFKNWQGSRIYKFGFEIDKVPMD
;
A
#
# COMPACT_ATOMS: atom_id res chain seq x y z
N MET A 1 -4.37 2.29 -27.28
CA MET A 1 -3.81 3.49 -26.62
C MET A 1 -3.62 3.18 -25.16
N SER A 2 -2.49 3.59 -24.57
CA SER A 2 -2.28 3.48 -23.12
C SER A 2 -3.09 4.53 -22.39
N THR A 3 -3.54 4.21 -21.18
CA THR A 3 -4.29 5.12 -20.32
C THR A 3 -3.78 5.04 -18.91
N THR A 4 -3.54 6.18 -18.27
CA THR A 4 -3.18 6.26 -16.85
C THR A 4 -4.43 6.59 -16.03
N PHE A 5 -4.61 5.90 -14.91
CA PHE A 5 -5.71 6.15 -13.99
C PHE A 5 -5.26 5.94 -12.54
N THR A 6 -5.98 6.52 -11.58
CA THR A 6 -5.66 6.34 -10.15
C THR A 6 -6.51 5.24 -9.55
N LYS A 7 -5.88 4.21 -8.96
CA LYS A 7 -6.57 3.19 -8.16
C LYS A 7 -6.40 3.51 -6.68
N TRP A 8 -7.51 3.78 -6.01
CA TRP A 8 -7.55 4.14 -4.59
C TRP A 8 -7.73 2.90 -3.71
N THR A 9 -7.05 2.88 -2.57
CA THR A 9 -7.20 1.83 -1.55
C THR A 9 -7.00 2.41 -0.16
N ASP A 10 -7.72 1.88 0.82
CA ASP A 10 -7.48 2.16 2.23
C ASP A 10 -6.55 1.10 2.82
N SER A 11 -5.64 1.52 3.70
CA SER A 11 -4.73 0.61 4.41
C SER A 11 -4.38 1.16 5.78
N GLN A 12 -4.14 0.25 6.71
CA GLN A 12 -3.74 0.57 8.08
C GLN A 12 -2.33 0.06 8.35
N GLY A 13 -1.53 0.91 8.96
CA GLY A 13 -0.23 0.55 9.51
C GLY A 13 -0.25 0.56 11.03
N GLY A 14 0.67 -0.20 11.62
CA GLY A 14 0.87 -0.29 13.06
C GLY A 14 2.36 -0.43 13.40
N TYR A 15 2.72 0.05 14.58
CA TYR A 15 4.03 -0.20 15.14
C TYR A 15 3.89 -0.42 16.63
N SER A 16 4.59 -1.43 17.15
CA SER A 16 4.76 -1.67 18.57
C SER A 16 6.24 -1.92 18.83
N GLY A 17 6.89 -1.04 19.57
CA GLY A 17 8.30 -1.18 19.86
C GLY A 17 8.91 -0.08 20.72
N LYS A 18 10.22 -0.19 20.91
CA LYS A 18 10.99 0.71 21.78
C LYS A 18 11.30 2.07 21.14
N VAL A 19 11.01 2.25 19.84
CA VAL A 19 11.18 3.55 19.18
C VAL A 19 9.87 4.32 19.33
N ARG A 20 9.89 5.34 20.18
CA ARG A 20 8.73 6.18 20.43
C ARG A 20 8.39 7.02 19.19
N GLY A 21 7.13 7.04 18.80
CA GLY A 21 6.64 7.87 17.70
C GLY A 21 7.19 7.46 16.33
N ASN A 22 7.50 6.18 16.12
CA ASN A 22 8.03 5.66 14.86
C ASN A 22 6.94 5.61 13.77
N TRP A 23 6.48 6.78 13.35
CA TRP A 23 5.43 6.94 12.35
C TRP A 23 5.87 6.53 10.96
N ASP A 24 7.17 6.61 10.65
CA ASP A 24 7.73 6.14 9.38
C ASP A 24 7.51 4.62 9.24
N ALA A 25 7.75 3.85 10.30
CA ALA A 25 7.48 2.41 10.30
C ALA A 25 5.98 2.10 10.14
N VAL A 26 5.11 2.89 10.78
CA VAL A 26 3.66 2.78 10.61
C VAL A 26 3.27 3.04 9.16
N GLU A 27 3.77 4.10 8.54
CA GLU A 27 3.46 4.45 7.15
C GLU A 27 3.99 3.40 6.18
N GLN A 28 5.21 2.90 6.38
CA GLN A 28 5.78 1.83 5.54
C GLN A 28 4.95 0.55 5.61
N GLN A 29 4.47 0.15 6.80
CA GLN A 29 3.58 -1.01 6.91
C GLN A 29 2.26 -0.77 6.18
N ALA A 30 1.67 0.43 6.34
CA ALA A 30 0.43 0.77 5.64
C ALA A 30 0.61 0.75 4.12
N LEU A 31 1.71 1.31 3.61
CA LEU A 31 2.04 1.34 2.19
C LEU A 31 2.25 -0.06 1.62
N ALA A 32 2.93 -0.95 2.35
CA ALA A 32 3.09 -2.34 1.93
C ALA A 32 1.73 -3.05 1.78
N GLY A 33 0.82 -2.85 2.76
CA GLY A 33 -0.55 -3.35 2.66
C GLY A 33 -1.33 -2.75 1.48
N ALA A 34 -1.16 -1.44 1.23
CA ALA A 34 -1.84 -0.76 0.14
C ALA A 34 -1.37 -1.25 -1.25
N LYS A 35 -0.06 -1.49 -1.42
CA LYS A 35 0.51 -2.11 -2.62
C LYS A 35 -0.08 -3.50 -2.88
N GLN A 36 -0.18 -4.32 -1.83
CA GLN A 36 -0.80 -5.65 -1.92
C GLN A 36 -2.29 -5.56 -2.30
N ASN A 37 -3.04 -4.62 -1.72
CA ASN A 37 -4.45 -4.42 -2.03
C ASN A 37 -4.66 -4.00 -3.50
N VAL A 38 -3.89 -3.03 -4.00
CA VAL A 38 -3.97 -2.62 -5.41
C VAL A 38 -3.54 -3.74 -6.34
N PHE A 39 -2.47 -4.46 -6.02
CA PHE A 39 -2.03 -5.62 -6.79
C PHE A 39 -3.16 -6.65 -6.91
N ASN A 40 -3.76 -7.06 -5.80
CA ASN A 40 -4.89 -8.01 -5.81
C ASN A 40 -6.08 -7.48 -6.61
N ALA A 41 -6.44 -6.21 -6.44
CA ALA A 41 -7.54 -5.61 -7.17
C ALA A 41 -7.27 -5.52 -8.69
N LEU A 42 -6.01 -5.40 -9.12
CA LEU A 42 -5.64 -5.44 -10.54
C LEU A 42 -5.64 -6.86 -11.10
N LEU A 43 -5.34 -7.88 -10.28
CA LEU A 43 -5.46 -9.28 -10.68
C LEU A 43 -6.91 -9.71 -10.96
N GLU A 44 -7.89 -9.03 -10.37
CA GLU A 44 -9.32 -9.27 -10.58
C GLU A 44 -9.86 -8.65 -11.88
N GLU A 45 -9.09 -7.78 -12.54
CA GLU A 45 -9.48 -7.20 -13.82
C GLU A 45 -9.53 -8.30 -14.89
N SER A 46 -10.70 -8.47 -15.53
CA SER A 46 -10.95 -9.58 -16.44
C SER A 46 -10.06 -9.55 -17.70
N ASP A 47 -9.59 -8.36 -18.07
CA ASP A 47 -8.73 -8.08 -19.21
C ASP A 47 -7.24 -7.99 -18.84
N ALA A 48 -6.85 -8.23 -17.58
CA ALA A 48 -5.46 -8.27 -17.18
C ALA A 48 -4.72 -9.45 -17.83
N ALA A 49 -3.64 -9.13 -18.55
CA ALA A 49 -2.66 -10.06 -19.08
C ALA A 49 -1.34 -10.01 -18.29
N GLU A 50 -1.02 -8.87 -17.70
CA GLU A 50 0.10 -8.71 -16.78
C GLU A 50 -0.23 -7.65 -15.73
N VAL A 51 0.20 -7.87 -14.49
CA VAL A 51 0.05 -6.90 -13.40
C VAL A 51 1.40 -6.75 -12.71
N HIS A 52 1.85 -5.50 -12.56
CA HIS A 52 3.09 -5.15 -11.88
C HIS A 52 2.86 -3.98 -10.92
N VAL A 53 3.07 -4.22 -9.62
CA VAL A 53 2.99 -3.22 -8.56
C VAL A 53 4.22 -3.38 -7.69
N ASP A 54 5.19 -2.48 -7.85
CA ASP A 54 6.46 -2.54 -7.11
C ASP A 54 7.21 -3.86 -7.34
N THR A 55 7.56 -4.60 -6.29
CA THR A 55 8.19 -5.92 -6.39
C THR A 55 7.17 -7.04 -6.66
N LEU A 56 5.87 -6.74 -6.68
CA LEU A 56 4.80 -7.72 -6.93
C LEU A 56 4.50 -7.76 -8.43
N GLY A 57 4.67 -8.92 -9.05
CA GLY A 57 4.41 -9.12 -10.48
C GLY A 57 3.70 -10.43 -10.76
N LYS A 58 2.77 -10.43 -11.70
CA LYS A 58 2.13 -11.64 -12.22
C LYS A 58 1.74 -11.49 -13.68
N GLN A 59 2.15 -12.47 -14.49
CA GLN A 59 1.76 -12.60 -15.89
C GLN A 59 0.72 -13.72 -16.03
N PHE A 60 -0.21 -13.54 -16.95
CA PHE A 60 -1.23 -14.52 -17.32
C PHE A 60 -0.96 -15.02 -18.75
N PHE A 61 -1.32 -16.27 -19.06
CA PHE A 61 -1.16 -16.87 -20.40
C PHE A 61 -2.24 -16.39 -21.40
N LYS A 62 -2.66 -15.12 -21.32
CA LYS A 62 -3.63 -14.51 -22.22
C LYS A 62 -2.87 -13.69 -23.25
N ASP A 63 -2.96 -14.08 -24.51
CA ASP A 63 -2.16 -13.48 -25.57
C ASP A 63 -2.64 -12.08 -26.00
N HIS A 64 -3.81 -11.59 -25.53
CA HIS A 64 -4.44 -10.35 -26.03
C HIS A 64 -5.15 -9.51 -24.94
N GLY A 65 -4.44 -9.07 -23.91
CA GLY A 65 -5.01 -8.27 -22.82
C GLY A 65 -4.26 -6.97 -22.54
N PHE A 66 -4.40 -6.46 -21.32
CA PHE A 66 -3.70 -5.26 -20.85
C PHE A 66 -2.67 -5.60 -19.79
N LYS A 67 -1.52 -4.92 -19.87
CA LYS A 67 -0.58 -4.78 -18.76
C LYS A 67 -1.07 -3.64 -17.86
N TYR A 68 -1.18 -3.90 -16.57
CA TYR A 68 -1.39 -2.89 -15.54
C TYR A 68 -0.10 -2.70 -14.75
N GLU A 69 0.46 -1.50 -14.76
CA GLU A 69 1.72 -1.20 -14.10
C GLU A 69 1.59 0.02 -13.21
N TRP A 70 2.00 -0.11 -11.94
CA TRP A 70 2.17 1.07 -11.09
C TRP A 70 3.39 1.86 -11.56
N ASN A 71 3.20 3.13 -11.93
CA ASN A 71 4.25 3.98 -12.49
C ASN A 71 5.20 4.60 -11.43
N GLY A 72 5.01 4.26 -10.14
CA GLY A 72 5.78 4.79 -9.02
C GLY A 72 5.22 6.06 -8.40
N HIS A 73 4.24 6.72 -9.03
CA HIS A 73 3.55 7.87 -8.44
C HIS A 73 2.42 7.42 -7.52
N GLN A 74 2.44 7.95 -6.30
CA GLN A 74 1.44 7.67 -5.28
C GLN A 74 1.05 8.95 -4.55
N THR A 75 -0.22 9.02 -4.17
CA THR A 75 -0.74 10.02 -3.24
C THR A 75 -1.18 9.30 -1.97
N ASN A 76 -0.98 9.91 -0.82
CA ASN A 76 -1.51 9.40 0.44
C ASN A 76 -2.24 10.51 1.20
N SER A 77 -3.30 10.12 1.89
CA SER A 77 -4.02 10.99 2.81
C SER A 77 -4.22 10.25 4.11
N PHE A 78 -3.83 10.89 5.20
CA PHE A 78 -4.03 10.40 6.55
C PHE A 78 -5.48 10.63 7.00
N THR A 79 -6.14 9.57 7.51
CA THR A 79 -7.58 9.62 7.85
C THR A 79 -7.88 9.30 9.31
N GLY A 80 -6.92 8.78 10.09
CA GLY A 80 -7.11 8.53 11.52
C GLY A 80 -5.89 7.94 12.21
N GLN A 81 -5.72 8.21 13.51
CA GLN A 81 -4.57 7.78 14.33
C GLN A 81 -5.01 7.26 15.69
N HIS A 82 -4.29 6.26 16.19
CA HIS A 82 -4.29 5.86 17.60
C HIS A 82 -2.85 5.77 18.12
N GLU A 83 -2.60 6.18 19.36
CA GLU A 83 -1.30 6.00 20.01
C GLU A 83 -1.41 5.71 21.50
N HIS A 84 -0.45 4.92 21.99
CA HIS A 84 -0.31 4.56 23.38
C HIS A 84 1.16 4.46 23.79
N VAL A 85 1.47 4.90 25.02
CA VAL A 85 2.80 4.75 25.62
C VAL A 85 2.68 3.86 26.85
N ASP A 86 3.32 2.71 26.78
CA ASP A 86 3.47 1.83 27.94
C ASP A 86 4.62 2.33 28.83
N ARG A 87 4.39 2.31 30.15
CA ARG A 87 5.40 2.62 31.16
C ARG A 87 5.64 1.43 32.08
N ASP A 88 6.86 1.35 32.64
CA ASP A 88 7.17 0.36 33.67
C ASP A 88 6.67 0.80 35.06
N ALA A 89 6.90 -0.05 36.08
CA ALA A 89 6.48 0.23 37.47
C ALA A 89 7.10 1.50 38.07
N PHE A 90 8.18 2.03 37.47
CA PHE A 90 8.86 3.26 37.89
C PHE A 90 8.47 4.47 37.01
N GLY A 91 7.47 4.31 36.14
CA GLY A 91 7.01 5.35 35.22
C GLY A 91 7.93 5.59 34.02
N ARG A 92 8.98 4.77 33.84
CA ARG A 92 9.93 4.90 32.73
C ARG A 92 9.31 4.36 31.45
N PHE A 93 9.72 4.95 30.32
CA PHE A 93 9.29 4.48 29.01
C PHE A 93 9.64 3.00 28.81
N LYS A 94 8.65 2.20 28.43
CA LYS A 94 8.81 0.77 28.16
C LYS A 94 8.61 0.47 26.68
N ASN A 95 7.51 0.94 26.11
CA ASN A 95 7.10 0.64 24.75
C ASN A 95 6.20 1.75 24.22
N TRP A 96 6.18 1.91 22.90
CA TRP A 96 5.23 2.77 22.21
C TRP A 96 4.46 1.94 21.19
N GLN A 97 3.16 2.21 21.11
CA GLN A 97 2.28 1.62 20.13
C GLN A 97 1.61 2.75 19.35
N GLY A 98 1.61 2.67 18.04
CA GLY A 98 0.95 3.63 17.17
C GLY A 98 0.33 2.95 15.98
N SER A 99 -0.84 3.42 15.56
CA SER A 99 -1.46 3.02 14.31
C SER A 99 -2.02 4.23 13.57
N ARG A 100 -1.98 4.16 12.24
CA ARG A 100 -2.59 5.17 11.36
C ARG A 100 -3.32 4.49 10.21
N ILE A 101 -4.43 5.09 9.82
CA ILE A 101 -5.21 4.72 8.65
C ILE A 101 -4.90 5.74 7.55
N TYR A 102 -4.69 5.23 6.35
CA TYR A 102 -4.36 6.01 5.17
C TYR A 102 -5.28 5.61 4.02
N LYS A 103 -5.58 6.60 3.18
CA LYS A 103 -6.12 6.40 1.85
C LYS A 103 -5.00 6.67 0.84
N PHE A 104 -4.60 5.64 0.11
CA PHE A 104 -3.56 5.70 -0.92
C PHE A 104 -4.18 5.70 -2.31
N GLY A 105 -3.66 6.55 -3.20
CA GLY A 105 -3.98 6.57 -4.63
C GLY A 105 -2.73 6.21 -5.42
N PHE A 106 -2.80 5.14 -6.21
CA PHE A 106 -1.70 4.67 -7.06
C PHE A 106 -2.00 5.00 -8.52
N GLU A 107 -1.07 5.65 -9.22
CA GLU A 107 -1.21 5.86 -10.66
C GLU A 107 -0.81 4.61 -11.44
N ILE A 108 -1.79 4.01 -12.10
CA ILE A 108 -1.65 2.78 -12.84
C ILE A 108 -1.70 3.08 -14.33
N ASP A 109 -0.68 2.66 -15.05
CA ASP A 109 -0.66 2.63 -16.49
C ASP A 109 -1.31 1.35 -16.98
N LYS A 110 -2.35 1.49 -17.81
CA LYS A 110 -3.00 0.40 -18.55
C LYS A 110 -2.50 0.44 -19.99
N VAL A 111 -1.72 -0.57 -20.37
CA VAL A 111 -1.05 -0.65 -21.67
C VAL A 111 -1.58 -1.87 -22.43
N PRO A 112 -2.11 -1.71 -23.66
CA PRO A 112 -2.46 -2.85 -24.50
C PRO A 112 -1.24 -3.73 -24.74
N MET A 113 -1.39 -5.04 -24.64
CA MET A 113 -0.38 -6.02 -25.06
C MET A 113 -0.79 -6.56 -26.44
N ASP A 114 0.17 -6.55 -27.37
CA ASP A 114 -0.02 -7.03 -28.76
C ASP A 114 -0.01 -8.56 -28.84
#